data_AF-A0A1B7Y0L0-F1
#
_entry.id   AF-A0A1B7Y0L0-F1
#
_cell.length_a   1.000
_cell.length_b   1.000
_cell.length_c   1.000
_cell.angle_alpha   90.00
_cell.angle_beta   90.00
_cell.angle_gamma   90.00
#
_symmetry.space_group_name_H-M   'P 1'
#
loop_
_entity.id
_entity.type
_entity.pdbx_description
1 polymer ?
#
loop_
_entity_poly.entity_id
_entity_poly.type
_entity_poly.pdbx_seq_one_letter_code
_entity_poly.pdbx_strand_id
1 'polypeptide(L)'
;MTFKSFTRNMVGPVVRLSPNEVSFATIEAQNAIHRPGASAKQNLFFTKDGTLEAMMGKIIWPATNLLTATVPEDHQRLKRALQSAFTDRALHCQEPIQQRHTDHLVNQIKQASHRDGIINLTPYLSLTIWNIVSDLSFGEPLLEDQLGKFERLKTAFCMASPLLEALQVLLAVPGAQALVQAWVGIVPLLFWLPTNILPSSTLRK
;
A
#
# COMPACT_ATOMS: atom_id res chain seq x y z
N MET A 1 -10.19 18.72 0.85
CA MET A 1 -9.34 19.57 1.73
C MET A 1 -9.00 18.71 2.94
N THR A 2 -7.87 18.00 2.91
CA THR A 2 -7.53 16.98 3.91
C THR A 2 -6.99 17.66 5.16
N PHE A 3 -7.33 17.16 6.35
CA PHE A 3 -6.97 17.72 7.67
C PHE A 3 -5.47 18.13 7.80
N LYS A 4 -4.57 17.44 7.08
CA LYS A 4 -3.12 17.75 7.00
C LYS A 4 -2.76 19.07 6.31
N SER A 5 -3.56 19.60 5.37
CA SER A 5 -3.25 20.89 4.71
C SER A 5 -3.61 22.11 5.56
N PHE A 6 -4.54 21.94 6.50
CA PHE A 6 -4.99 23.01 7.38
C PHE A 6 -3.95 23.32 8.47
N THR A 7 -3.26 22.31 9.01
CA THR A 7 -2.30 22.47 10.10
C THR A 7 -0.98 23.12 9.68
N ARG A 8 -0.54 22.93 8.43
CA ARG A 8 0.76 23.44 7.94
C ARG A 8 0.87 24.96 8.00
N ASN A 9 -0.20 25.69 7.65
CA ASN A 9 -0.18 27.15 7.57
C ASN A 9 -0.34 27.83 8.93
N MET A 10 -0.83 27.11 9.95
CA MET A 10 -1.11 27.67 11.28
C MET A 10 -0.08 27.27 12.34
N VAL A 11 0.59 26.11 12.20
CA VAL A 11 1.37 25.49 13.27
C VAL A 11 2.86 25.28 12.91
N GLY A 12 3.24 25.55 11.66
CA GLY A 12 4.62 25.39 11.17
C GLY A 12 4.91 24.00 10.55
N PRO A 13 6.15 23.76 10.09
CA PRO A 13 6.50 22.58 9.30
C PRO A 13 6.68 21.29 10.12
N VAL A 14 6.60 21.37 11.46
CA VAL A 14 6.69 20.23 12.37
C VAL A 14 5.54 20.31 13.35
N VAL A 15 4.68 19.29 13.35
CA VAL A 15 3.46 19.25 14.17
C VAL A 15 3.39 17.91 14.88
N ARG A 16 3.26 17.93 16.20
CA ARG A 16 2.99 16.71 16.97
C ARG A 16 1.49 16.39 16.87
N LEU A 17 1.16 15.20 16.40
CA LEU A 17 -0.23 14.74 16.22
C LEU A 17 -0.71 13.90 17.42
N SER A 18 0.20 13.16 18.07
CA SER A 18 -0.06 12.23 19.17
C SER A 18 1.16 12.14 20.09
N PRO A 19 1.09 11.60 21.33
CA PRO A 19 2.28 11.40 22.17
C PRO A 19 3.43 10.67 21.47
N ASN A 20 3.10 9.75 20.55
CA ASN A 20 4.08 8.94 19.82
C ASN A 20 4.14 9.26 18.31
N GLU A 21 3.50 10.33 17.83
CA GLU A 21 3.44 10.65 16.40
C GLU A 21 3.75 12.14 16.13
N VAL A 22 4.69 12.38 15.21
CA VAL A 22 5.08 13.70 14.77
C VAL A 22 5.06 13.75 13.24
N SER A 23 4.39 14.78 12.70
CA SER A 23 4.35 15.08 11.28
C SER A 23 5.46 16.08 10.93
N PHE A 24 6.28 15.72 9.95
CA PHE A 24 7.31 16.58 9.40
C PHE A 24 6.96 16.96 7.96
N ALA A 25 7.19 18.22 7.61
CA ALA A 25 6.95 18.76 6.28
C ALA A 25 8.20 19.47 5.72
N THR A 26 9.39 18.94 6.03
CA THR A 26 10.72 19.44 5.62
C THR A 26 11.52 18.39 4.84
N ILE A 27 12.46 18.85 4.00
CA ILE A 27 13.30 17.97 3.16
C ILE A 27 14.32 17.22 4.02
N GLU A 28 14.84 17.87 5.06
CA GLU A 28 15.80 17.32 6.01
C GLU A 28 15.20 16.10 6.71
N ALA A 29 13.96 16.20 7.18
CA ALA A 29 13.25 15.09 7.81
C ALA A 29 13.00 13.96 6.81
N GLN A 30 12.60 14.28 5.57
CA GLN A 30 12.40 13.26 4.54
C GLN A 30 13.68 12.46 4.25
N ASN A 31 14.83 13.14 4.17
CA ASN A 31 16.12 12.48 4.01
C ASN A 31 16.51 11.68 5.26
N ALA A 32 16.36 12.23 6.46
CA ALA A 32 16.69 11.52 7.70
C ALA A 32 15.84 10.24 7.90
N ILE A 33 14.55 10.29 7.56
CA ILE A 33 13.60 9.18 7.75
C ILE A 33 13.79 8.11 6.65
N HIS A 34 13.83 8.51 5.38
CA HIS A 34 13.81 7.56 4.25
C HIS A 34 15.20 7.24 3.68
N ARG A 35 16.22 8.03 4.01
CA ARG A 35 17.62 7.83 3.59
C ARG A 35 18.55 7.92 4.80
N PRO A 36 18.41 7.04 5.80
CA PRO A 36 19.06 7.17 7.10
C PRO A 36 20.60 7.16 7.10
N GLY A 37 21.26 6.97 5.95
CA GLY A 37 22.70 7.21 5.80
C GLY A 37 23.54 6.45 6.83
N ALA A 38 24.23 7.18 7.71
CA ALA A 38 25.01 6.59 8.80
C ALA A 38 24.15 5.88 9.87
N SER A 39 22.93 6.33 10.12
CA SER A 39 21.97 5.70 11.03
C SER A 39 21.53 4.31 10.53
N ALA A 40 21.54 4.10 9.21
CA ALA A 40 21.34 2.79 8.61
C ALA A 40 22.41 1.77 9.05
N LYS A 41 23.65 2.22 9.26
CA LYS A 41 24.77 1.37 9.73
C LYS A 41 24.64 0.97 11.20
N GLN A 42 23.79 1.66 11.96
CA GLN A 42 23.48 1.38 13.36
C GLN A 42 22.14 0.62 13.50
N ASN A 43 21.56 0.13 12.39
CA ASN A 43 20.23 -0.50 12.36
C ASN A 43 19.09 0.39 12.89
N LEU A 44 19.27 1.71 12.88
CA LEU A 44 18.25 2.68 13.29
C LEU A 44 17.38 3.02 12.08
N PHE A 45 16.36 2.21 11.83
CA PHE A 45 15.34 2.43 10.81
C PHE A 45 13.98 2.64 11.45
N PHE A 46 13.19 3.56 10.90
CA PHE A 46 11.76 3.62 11.20
C PHE A 46 11.09 2.41 10.58
N THR A 47 10.55 1.54 11.42
CA THR A 47 9.75 0.40 10.99
C THR A 47 8.28 0.77 11.08
N LYS A 48 7.44 0.04 10.35
CA LYS A 48 5.99 0.11 10.52
C LYS A 48 5.50 -0.65 11.75
N ASP A 49 6.41 -1.25 12.52
CA ASP A 49 6.01 -2.10 13.63
C ASP A 49 5.24 -1.30 14.69
N GLY A 50 4.24 -1.94 15.28
CA GLY A 50 3.34 -1.29 16.23
C GLY A 50 2.35 -0.28 15.63
N THR A 51 2.40 0.03 14.33
CA THR A 51 1.39 0.86 13.65
C THR A 51 0.10 0.09 13.36
N LEU A 52 -1.03 0.79 13.29
CA LEU A 52 -2.30 0.20 12.87
C LEU A 52 -2.20 -0.42 11.46
N GLU A 53 -1.44 0.21 10.56
CA GLU A 53 -1.18 -0.33 9.21
C GLU A 53 -0.54 -1.72 9.28
N ALA A 54 0.50 -1.92 10.09
CA ALA A 54 1.15 -3.22 10.21
C ALA A 54 0.22 -4.27 10.86
N MET A 55 -0.60 -3.88 11.82
CA MET A 55 -1.57 -4.77 12.46
C MET A 55 -2.66 -5.21 11.49
N MET A 56 -3.26 -4.26 10.76
CA MET A 56 -4.24 -4.55 9.73
C MET A 56 -3.63 -5.37 8.60
N GLY A 57 -2.37 -5.10 8.25
CA GLY A 57 -1.65 -5.86 7.23
C GLY A 57 -1.51 -7.34 7.57
N LYS A 58 -1.29 -7.69 8.84
CA LYS A 58 -1.24 -9.10 9.30
C LYS A 58 -2.60 -9.81 9.23
N ILE A 59 -3.70 -9.07 9.35
CA ILE A 59 -5.05 -9.62 9.24
C ILE A 59 -5.44 -9.81 7.77
N ILE A 60 -5.15 -8.82 6.94
CA ILE A 60 -5.55 -8.78 5.52
C ILE A 60 -4.68 -9.71 4.68
N TRP A 61 -3.37 -9.71 4.92
CA TRP A 61 -2.44 -10.54 4.19
C TRP A 61 -1.89 -11.64 5.11
N PRO A 62 -2.22 -12.92 4.84
CA PRO A 62 -1.70 -14.04 5.63
C PRO A 62 -0.18 -14.19 5.51
N ALA A 63 0.39 -13.63 4.45
CA ALA A 63 1.77 -13.73 4.04
C ALA A 63 2.54 -12.43 4.27
N THR A 64 3.75 -12.53 4.82
CA THR A 64 4.71 -11.41 4.79
C THR A 64 4.99 -11.05 3.34
N ASN A 65 4.75 -9.78 2.99
CA ASN A 65 5.00 -9.22 1.67
C ASN A 65 5.83 -7.95 1.80
N LEU A 66 6.19 -7.33 0.68
CA LEU A 66 7.08 -6.16 0.68
C LEU A 66 6.52 -4.99 1.50
N LEU A 67 5.19 -4.84 1.58
CA LEU A 67 4.54 -3.73 2.30
C LEU A 67 4.46 -3.98 3.81
N THR A 68 4.38 -5.25 4.22
CA THR A 68 4.21 -5.67 5.62
C THR A 68 5.49 -6.14 6.30
N ALA A 69 6.58 -6.34 5.55
CA ALA A 69 7.87 -6.74 6.11
C ALA A 69 8.44 -5.64 7.03
N THR A 70 8.60 -5.96 8.32
CA THR A 70 9.20 -5.07 9.33
C THR A 70 10.69 -5.35 9.56
N VAL A 71 11.16 -6.54 9.20
CA VAL A 71 12.58 -6.93 9.28
C VAL A 71 13.33 -6.44 8.03
N PRO A 72 14.40 -5.64 8.16
CA PRO A 72 15.13 -5.08 7.02
C PRO A 72 15.67 -6.12 6.04
N GLU A 73 16.16 -7.27 6.54
CA GLU A 73 16.71 -8.34 5.72
C GLU A 73 15.64 -9.01 4.85
N ASP A 74 14.46 -9.30 5.42
CA ASP A 74 13.33 -9.84 4.67
C ASP A 74 12.82 -8.85 3.63
N HIS A 75 12.68 -7.58 4.01
CA HIS A 75 12.29 -6.53 3.07
C HIS A 75 13.30 -6.43 1.92
N GLN A 76 14.62 -6.48 2.21
CA GLN A 76 15.66 -6.45 1.19
C GLN A 76 15.61 -7.69 0.29
N ARG A 77 15.38 -8.88 0.85
CA ARG A 77 15.22 -10.14 0.09
C ARG A 77 14.04 -10.07 -0.87
N LEU A 78 12.87 -9.65 -0.39
CA LEU A 78 11.66 -9.49 -1.20
C LEU A 78 11.85 -8.41 -2.28
N LYS A 79 12.47 -7.29 -1.93
CA LYS A 79 12.81 -6.23 -2.90
C LYS A 79 13.71 -6.76 -4.00
N ARG A 80 14.79 -7.48 -3.65
CA ARG A 80 15.71 -8.07 -4.64
C ARG A 80 15.02 -9.03 -5.59
N ALA A 81 14.07 -9.82 -5.10
CA ALA A 81 13.30 -10.72 -5.94
C ALA A 81 12.46 -9.99 -7.01
N LEU A 82 11.99 -8.78 -6.72
CA LEU A 82 11.20 -7.96 -7.65
C LEU A 82 12.05 -7.07 -8.55
N GLN A 83 13.27 -6.72 -8.14
CA GLN A 83 14.12 -5.73 -8.82
C GLN A 83 14.42 -6.06 -10.30
N SER A 84 14.49 -7.34 -10.67
CA SER A 84 14.76 -7.74 -12.06
C SER A 84 13.69 -7.27 -13.05
N ALA A 85 12.42 -7.20 -12.60
CA ALA A 85 11.29 -6.71 -13.40
C ALA A 85 11.33 -5.19 -13.62
N PHE A 86 12.17 -4.45 -12.88
CA PHE A 86 12.31 -3.00 -12.96
C PHE A 86 13.69 -2.55 -13.48
N THR A 87 14.39 -3.43 -14.18
CA THR A 87 15.62 -3.06 -14.91
C THR A 87 15.26 -2.28 -16.17
N ASP A 88 16.16 -1.43 -16.65
CA ASP A 88 15.97 -0.65 -17.89
C ASP A 88 15.55 -1.52 -19.08
N ARG A 89 16.24 -2.65 -19.28
CA ARG A 89 15.88 -3.65 -20.28
C ARG A 89 14.48 -4.24 -20.07
N ALA A 90 14.12 -4.58 -18.83
CA ALA A 90 12.80 -5.15 -18.54
C ALA A 90 11.68 -4.12 -18.78
N LEU A 91 11.90 -2.85 -18.41
CA LEU A 91 10.97 -1.75 -18.66
C LEU A 91 10.77 -1.52 -20.16
N HIS A 92 11.84 -1.54 -20.97
CA HIS A 92 11.73 -1.50 -22.43
C HIS A 92 10.95 -2.70 -22.99
N CYS A 93 11.18 -3.91 -22.47
CA CYS A 93 10.38 -5.08 -22.88
C CYS A 93 8.89 -4.96 -22.49
N GLN A 94 8.55 -4.18 -21.47
CA GLN A 94 7.17 -3.96 -20.99
C GLN A 94 6.45 -2.81 -21.73
N GLU A 95 7.18 -1.97 -22.47
CA GLU A 95 6.62 -0.83 -23.21
C GLU A 95 5.41 -1.20 -24.09
N PRO A 96 5.41 -2.31 -24.87
CA PRO A 96 4.27 -2.66 -25.70
C PRO A 96 2.97 -2.91 -24.91
N ILE A 97 3.09 -3.44 -23.69
CA ILE A 97 1.95 -3.67 -22.79
C ILE A 97 1.35 -2.32 -22.37
N GLN A 98 2.21 -1.38 -21.93
CA GLN A 98 1.76 -0.06 -21.52
C GLN A 98 1.13 0.73 -22.69
N GLN A 99 1.75 0.66 -23.87
CA GLN A 99 1.25 1.32 -25.07
C GLN A 99 -0.15 0.81 -25.43
N ARG A 100 -0.35 -0.52 -25.44
CA ARG A 100 -1.66 -1.14 -25.72
C ARG A 100 -2.76 -0.63 -24.78
N HIS A 101 -2.50 -0.60 -23.48
CA HIS A 101 -3.49 -0.14 -22.49
C HIS A 101 -3.74 1.37 -22.57
N THR A 102 -2.72 2.15 -22.93
CA THR A 102 -2.83 3.60 -23.15
C THR A 102 -3.66 3.90 -24.40
N ASP A 103 -3.39 3.21 -25.51
CA ASP A 103 -4.16 3.36 -26.75
C ASP A 103 -5.64 2.99 -26.52
N HIS A 104 -5.89 1.93 -25.74
CA HIS A 104 -7.24 1.54 -25.35
C HIS A 104 -7.95 2.61 -24.51
N LEU A 105 -7.27 3.18 -23.51
CA LEU A 105 -7.78 4.29 -22.70
C LEU A 105 -8.17 5.50 -23.56
N VAL A 106 -7.27 5.92 -24.46
CA VAL A 106 -7.51 7.06 -25.36
C VAL A 106 -8.73 6.81 -26.25
N ASN A 107 -8.85 5.60 -26.80
CA ASN A 107 -10.00 5.23 -27.63
C ASN A 107 -11.32 5.26 -26.85
N GLN A 108 -11.34 4.75 -25.61
CA GLN A 108 -12.53 4.81 -24.77
C GLN A 108 -12.95 6.24 -24.42
N ILE A 109 -11.98 7.09 -24.04
CA ILE A 109 -12.25 8.50 -23.74
C ILE A 109 -12.75 9.23 -24.98
N LYS A 110 -12.15 8.98 -26.15
CA LYS A 110 -12.58 9.58 -27.42
C LYS A 110 -14.02 9.21 -27.74
N GLN A 111 -14.38 7.93 -27.62
CA GLN A 111 -15.76 7.48 -27.83
C GLN A 111 -16.76 8.11 -26.85
N ALA A 112 -16.39 8.22 -25.57
CA ALA A 112 -17.21 8.87 -24.56
C ALA A 112 -17.39 10.38 -24.85
N SER A 113 -16.33 11.05 -25.32
CA SER A 113 -16.37 12.48 -25.65
C SER A 113 -17.32 12.83 -26.80
N HIS A 114 -17.58 11.88 -27.69
CA HIS A 114 -18.56 12.06 -28.76
C HIS A 114 -20.02 11.91 -28.29
N ARG A 115 -20.25 11.34 -27.10
CA ARG A 115 -21.59 11.12 -26.53
C ARG A 115 -21.92 12.11 -25.42
N ASP A 116 -20.95 12.40 -24.56
CA ASP A 116 -21.12 13.17 -23.33
C ASP A 116 -20.21 14.40 -23.32
N GLY A 117 -20.75 15.58 -23.00
CA GLY A 117 -19.99 16.84 -22.94
C GLY A 117 -19.07 16.98 -21.72
N ILE A 118 -19.27 16.15 -20.67
CA ILE A 118 -18.44 16.10 -19.47
C ILE A 118 -18.16 14.63 -19.13
N ILE A 119 -16.89 14.27 -19.04
CA ILE A 119 -16.45 12.88 -18.79
C ILE A 119 -15.75 12.80 -17.44
N ASN A 120 -16.19 11.88 -16.58
CA ASN A 120 -15.44 11.52 -15.38
C ASN A 120 -14.32 10.55 -15.76
N LEU A 121 -13.06 10.98 -15.69
CA LEU A 121 -11.89 10.15 -16.02
C LEU A 121 -11.55 9.08 -14.98
N THR A 122 -12.06 9.20 -13.76
CA THR A 122 -11.75 8.30 -12.64
C THR A 122 -11.98 6.82 -12.97
N PRO A 123 -13.17 6.38 -13.45
CA PRO A 123 -13.41 4.97 -13.77
C PRO A 123 -12.51 4.46 -14.90
N TYR A 124 -12.27 5.27 -15.93
CA TYR A 124 -11.38 4.91 -17.05
C TYR A 124 -9.95 4.69 -16.57
N LEU A 125 -9.41 5.60 -15.76
CA LEU A 125 -8.07 5.49 -15.21
C LEU A 125 -7.94 4.32 -14.23
N SER A 126 -8.92 4.11 -13.35
CA SER A 126 -8.96 2.95 -12.45
C SER A 126 -8.89 1.64 -13.24
N LEU A 127 -9.71 1.50 -14.29
CA LEU A 127 -9.73 0.31 -15.15
C LEU A 127 -8.40 0.12 -15.90
N THR A 128 -7.83 1.19 -16.46
CA THR A 128 -6.54 1.11 -17.16
C THR A 128 -5.40 0.70 -16.24
N ILE A 129 -5.31 1.29 -15.04
CA ILE A 129 -4.28 0.92 -14.05
C ILE A 129 -4.46 -0.54 -13.64
N TRP A 130 -5.70 -0.97 -13.40
CA TRP A 130 -6.02 -2.36 -13.08
C TRP A 130 -5.52 -3.32 -14.17
N ASN A 131 -5.80 -3.01 -15.44
CA ASN A 131 -5.36 -3.82 -16.57
C ASN A 131 -3.84 -3.85 -16.73
N ILE A 132 -3.16 -2.70 -16.61
CA ILE A 132 -1.70 -2.62 -16.69
C ILE A 132 -1.05 -3.46 -15.59
N VAL A 133 -1.45 -3.25 -14.32
CA VAL A 133 -0.90 -3.99 -13.19
C VAL A 133 -1.15 -5.48 -13.34
N SER A 134 -2.33 -5.85 -13.80
CA SER A 134 -2.67 -7.25 -14.06
C SER A 134 -1.79 -7.89 -15.10
N ASP A 135 -1.68 -7.27 -16.27
CA ASP A 135 -0.94 -7.81 -17.42
C ASP A 135 0.56 -7.92 -17.08
N LEU A 136 1.12 -6.91 -16.38
CA LEU A 136 2.50 -6.94 -15.90
C LEU A 136 2.75 -7.98 -14.80
N SER A 137 1.76 -8.28 -13.95
CA SER A 137 1.92 -9.20 -12.82
C SER A 137 1.65 -10.66 -13.17
N PHE A 138 0.66 -10.90 -14.04
CA PHE A 138 0.11 -12.24 -14.31
C PHE A 138 0.16 -12.64 -15.79
N GLY A 139 0.46 -11.73 -16.71
CA GLY A 139 0.45 -11.98 -18.15
C GLY A 139 -0.95 -12.12 -18.76
N GLU A 140 -1.99 -11.84 -17.97
CA GLU A 140 -3.39 -11.85 -18.38
C GLU A 140 -4.16 -10.72 -17.69
N PRO A 141 -5.25 -10.20 -18.29
CA PRO A 141 -6.09 -9.21 -17.64
C PRO A 141 -6.96 -9.86 -16.55
N LEU A 142 -6.94 -9.29 -15.35
CA LEU A 142 -7.78 -9.66 -14.22
C LEU A 142 -9.24 -9.35 -14.60
N LEU A 143 -10.14 -10.27 -14.23
CA LEU A 143 -11.56 -10.14 -14.51
C LEU A 143 -12.13 -8.81 -13.98
N GLU A 144 -12.99 -8.16 -14.75
CA GLU A 144 -13.63 -6.87 -14.39
C GLU A 144 -14.41 -6.95 -13.07
N ASP A 145 -14.97 -8.11 -12.73
CA ASP A 145 -15.60 -8.38 -11.43
C ASP A 145 -14.64 -8.16 -10.23
N GLN A 146 -13.35 -8.43 -10.41
CA GLN A 146 -12.34 -8.23 -9.36
C GLN A 146 -12.06 -6.76 -9.11
N LEU A 147 -12.11 -5.92 -10.16
CA LEU A 147 -12.05 -4.46 -10.00
C LEU A 147 -13.27 -3.96 -9.22
N GLY A 148 -14.46 -4.48 -9.51
CA GLY A 148 -15.68 -4.15 -8.77
C GLY A 148 -15.58 -4.51 -7.28
N LYS A 149 -15.02 -5.67 -6.94
CA LYS A 149 -14.74 -6.08 -5.55
C LYS A 149 -13.71 -5.16 -4.89
N PHE A 150 -12.62 -4.83 -5.58
CA PHE A 150 -11.61 -3.91 -5.09
C PHE A 150 -12.19 -2.51 -4.81
N GLU A 151 -12.99 -1.97 -5.72
CA GLU A 151 -13.63 -0.65 -5.57
C GLU A 151 -14.62 -0.62 -4.38
N ARG A 152 -15.37 -1.70 -4.17
CA ARG A 152 -16.20 -1.86 -2.97
C ARG A 152 -15.36 -1.90 -1.70
N LEU A 153 -14.25 -2.65 -1.70
CA LEU A 153 -13.34 -2.73 -0.55
C LEU A 153 -12.69 -1.38 -0.26
N LYS A 154 -12.23 -0.67 -1.29
CA LYS A 154 -11.70 0.70 -1.20
C LYS A 154 -12.73 1.63 -0.55
N THR A 155 -13.97 1.59 -1.03
CA THR A 155 -15.05 2.43 -0.51
C THR A 155 -15.35 2.11 0.96
N ALA A 156 -15.46 0.83 1.31
CA ALA A 156 -15.66 0.39 2.69
C ALA A 156 -14.51 0.84 3.60
N PHE A 157 -13.26 0.72 3.14
CA PHE A 157 -12.09 1.19 3.86
C PHE A 157 -12.12 2.71 4.06
N CYS A 158 -12.45 3.48 3.02
CA CYS A 158 -12.61 4.94 3.14
C CYS A 158 -13.72 5.33 4.13
N MET A 159 -14.84 4.61 4.15
CA MET A 159 -15.90 4.81 5.13
C MET A 159 -15.44 4.50 6.56
N ALA A 160 -14.60 3.49 6.74
CA ALA A 160 -14.03 3.11 8.03
C ALA A 160 -12.84 3.99 8.46
N SER A 161 -12.23 4.76 7.55
CA SER A 161 -11.01 5.53 7.81
C SER A 161 -11.07 6.43 9.06
N PRO A 162 -12.14 7.22 9.32
CA PRO A 162 -12.22 8.01 10.54
C PRO A 162 -12.22 7.17 11.82
N LEU A 163 -12.83 5.98 11.77
CA LEU A 163 -12.86 5.04 12.89
C LEU A 163 -11.49 4.39 13.10
N LEU A 164 -10.77 4.08 12.01
CA LEU A 164 -9.40 3.58 12.06
C LEU A 164 -8.45 4.62 12.68
N GLU A 165 -8.59 5.90 12.35
CA GLU A 165 -7.82 6.99 12.97
C GLU A 165 -8.13 7.12 14.46
N ALA A 166 -9.41 7.05 14.85
CA ALA A 166 -9.80 7.05 16.26
C ALA A 166 -9.21 5.85 17.02
N LEU A 167 -9.21 4.67 16.39
CA LEU A 167 -8.57 3.47 16.93
C LEU A 167 -7.06 3.65 17.08
N GLN A 168 -6.39 4.28 16.12
CA GLN A 168 -4.96 4.59 16.20
C GLN A 168 -4.64 5.51 17.39
N VAL A 169 -5.48 6.51 17.66
CA VAL A 169 -5.34 7.38 18.84
C VAL A 169 -5.55 6.59 20.13
N LEU A 170 -6.55 5.69 20.18
CA LEU A 170 -6.79 4.82 21.33
C LEU A 170 -5.61 3.87 21.59
N LEU A 171 -5.00 3.34 20.53
CA LEU A 171 -3.81 2.48 20.60
C LEU A 171 -2.55 3.22 21.07
N ALA A 172 -2.53 4.56 21.05
CA ALA A 172 -1.44 5.35 21.61
C ALA A 172 -1.46 5.40 23.15
N VAL A 173 -2.54 4.93 23.80
CA VAL A 173 -2.62 4.80 25.26
C VAL A 173 -1.75 3.64 25.74
N PRO A 174 -0.84 3.85 26.72
CA PRO A 174 -0.04 2.77 27.29
C PRO A 174 -0.90 1.60 27.76
N GLY A 175 -0.59 0.38 27.32
CA GLY A 175 -1.31 -0.85 27.68
C GLY A 175 -2.42 -1.28 26.71
N ALA A 176 -3.08 -0.35 26.01
CA ALA A 176 -4.11 -0.70 25.01
C ALA A 176 -3.53 -1.50 23.84
N GLN A 177 -2.30 -1.16 23.43
CA GLN A 177 -1.59 -1.85 22.35
C GLN A 177 -1.33 -3.33 22.65
N ALA A 178 -1.05 -3.70 23.90
CA ALA A 178 -0.80 -5.09 24.29
C ALA A 178 -2.06 -5.96 24.13
N LEU A 179 -3.23 -5.43 24.50
CA LEU A 179 -4.51 -6.12 24.32
C LEU A 179 -4.83 -6.35 22.84
N VAL A 180 -4.62 -5.33 22.01
CA VAL A 180 -4.93 -5.45 20.58
C VAL A 180 -3.92 -6.36 19.87
N GLN A 181 -2.63 -6.32 20.23
CA GLN A 181 -1.64 -7.26 19.68
C GLN A 181 -1.96 -8.72 20.04
N ALA A 182 -2.39 -8.97 21.28
CA ALA A 182 -2.86 -10.29 21.69
C ALA A 182 -4.09 -10.74 20.87
N TRP A 183 -5.07 -9.85 20.68
CA TRP A 183 -6.23 -10.12 19.83
C TRP A 183 -5.85 -10.41 18.38
N VAL A 184 -4.96 -9.61 17.78
CA VAL A 184 -4.49 -9.82 16.40
C VAL A 184 -3.78 -11.15 16.23
N GLY A 185 -3.03 -11.62 17.24
CA GLY A 185 -2.41 -12.95 17.22
C GLY A 185 -3.41 -14.10 17.31
N ILE A 186 -4.57 -13.89 17.95
CA ILE A 186 -5.62 -14.91 18.12
C ILE A 186 -6.51 -15.02 16.88
N VAL A 187 -6.76 -13.91 16.16
CA VAL A 187 -7.67 -13.87 15.00
C VAL A 187 -7.36 -14.95 13.95
N PRO A 188 -6.11 -15.13 13.47
CA PRO A 188 -5.80 -16.17 12.49
C PRO A 188 -6.09 -17.59 12.99
N LEU A 189 -5.90 -17.84 14.30
CA LEU A 189 -6.18 -19.13 14.93
C LEU A 189 -7.68 -19.38 15.06
N LEU A 190 -8.45 -18.34 15.43
CA LEU A 190 -9.90 -18.43 15.59
C LEU A 190 -10.61 -18.68 14.25
N PHE A 191 -10.14 -18.06 13.18
CA PHE A 191 -10.75 -18.11 11.85
C PHE A 191 -10.07 -19.10 10.89
N TRP A 192 -9.16 -19.95 11.38
CA TRP A 192 -8.43 -20.93 10.57
C TRP A 192 -7.78 -20.31 9.32
N LEU A 193 -7.30 -19.06 9.44
CA LEU A 193 -6.66 -18.38 8.33
C LEU A 193 -5.29 -19.02 8.09
N PRO A 194 -4.92 -19.33 6.84
CA PRO A 194 -3.65 -19.97 6.54
C PRO A 194 -2.50 -19.02 6.89
N THR A 195 -1.75 -19.31 7.95
CA THR A 195 -0.55 -18.53 8.34
C THR A 195 0.73 -19.05 7.68
N ASN A 196 0.69 -20.26 7.14
CA ASN A 196 1.82 -20.91 6.47
C ASN A 196 1.66 -20.78 4.96
N ILE A 197 2.48 -19.93 4.35
CA ILE A 197 2.68 -19.95 2.91
C ILE A 197 3.47 -21.22 2.58
N LEU A 198 2.94 -22.04 1.68
CA LEU A 198 3.67 -23.22 1.22
C LEU A 198 5.02 -22.80 0.63
N PRO A 199 6.14 -23.37 1.07
CA PRO A 199 7.43 -23.09 0.44
C PRO A 199 7.37 -23.49 -1.02
N SER A 200 8.06 -22.73 -1.89
CA SER A 200 8.08 -22.97 -3.35
C SER A 200 8.45 -24.40 -3.74
N SER A 201 9.15 -25.14 -2.87
CA SER A 201 9.48 -26.56 -3.06
C SER A 201 8.25 -27.48 -3.08
N THR A 202 7.14 -27.07 -2.48
CA THR A 202 5.88 -27.83 -2.47
C THR A 202 4.99 -27.52 -3.69
N LEU A 203 5.23 -26.40 -4.37
CA LEU A 203 4.44 -25.92 -5.52
C LEU A 203 5.01 -26.36 -6.89
N ARG A 204 6.26 -26.82 -6.96
CA ARG A 204 6.78 -27.53 -8.13
C ARG A 204 6.51 -29.03 -7.96
N LYS A 205 5.40 -29.51 -8.51
CA LYS A 205 5.24 -30.89 -8.96
C LYS A 205 4.92 -30.88 -10.45
#